data_AF-A0A1A1ZWQ1-F1
#
_entry.id   AF-A0A1A1ZWQ1-F1
#
_cell.length_a   1.000
_cell.length_b   1.000
_cell.length_c   1.000
_cell.angle_alpha   90.00
_cell.angle_beta   90.00
_cell.angle_gamma   90.00
#
_symmetry.space_group_name_H-M   'P 1'
#
loop_
_entity.id
_entity.type
_entity.pdbx_description
1 polymer ?
#
loop_
_entity_poly.entity_id
_entity_poly.type
_entity_poly.pdbx_seq_one_letter_code
_entity_poly.pdbx_strand_id
1 'polypeptide(L)'
;MGEPFIGSEALAAGRLTRYELRSRFVAVHQDVYVAKGTLPNAVLRAKATAIDALARAARLKAADIALAAERHVGRKGIRRAQATIALVDPGSESPRETWLRLLVVRDGYPAPQTRYPIFNEYGALIGEADMAWPELKIALEYEGRHHTDPDQFRKDIARIDEMTDMGWIVIRVTSRDGEASVLGRLRKAWALRA
;
A
#
# COMPACT_ATOMS: atom_id res chain seq x y z
N MET A 1 -13.04 -17.29 1.96
CA MET A 1 -12.48 -15.93 1.80
C MET A 1 -11.00 -16.04 2.11
N GLY A 2 -10.12 -15.88 1.13
CA GLY A 2 -8.70 -16.28 1.23
C GLY A 2 -7.91 -15.45 2.23
N GLU A 3 -7.64 -15.99 3.41
CA GLU A 3 -6.78 -15.32 4.38
C GLU A 3 -5.39 -15.07 3.76
N PRO A 4 -4.75 -13.90 3.99
CA PRO A 4 -3.38 -13.68 3.54
C PRO A 4 -2.42 -14.72 4.10
N PHE A 5 -1.40 -15.08 3.32
CA PHE A 5 -0.36 -16.02 3.73
C PHE A 5 1.01 -15.59 3.22
N ILE A 6 2.06 -16.14 3.82
CA ILE A 6 3.45 -15.87 3.44
C ILE A 6 3.85 -16.79 2.29
N GLY A 7 4.31 -16.19 1.19
CA GLY A 7 4.68 -16.88 -0.05
C GLY A 7 5.86 -17.83 0.16
N SER A 8 6.95 -17.34 0.72
CA SER A 8 8.15 -18.15 1.02
C SER A 8 7.83 -19.36 1.90
N GLU A 9 6.97 -19.21 2.91
CA GLU A 9 6.55 -20.32 3.78
C GLU A 9 5.71 -21.35 3.01
N ALA A 10 4.76 -20.89 2.17
CA ALA A 10 3.93 -21.79 1.37
C ALA A 10 4.77 -22.58 0.34
N LEU A 11 5.79 -21.96 -0.23
CA LEU A 11 6.75 -22.61 -1.12
C LEU A 11 7.64 -23.60 -0.36
N ALA A 12 8.21 -23.19 0.77
CA ALA A 12 9.10 -24.03 1.59
C ALA A 12 8.37 -25.27 2.15
N ALA A 13 7.10 -25.12 2.50
CA ALA A 13 6.25 -26.21 2.97
C ALA A 13 5.65 -27.08 1.84
N GLY A 14 5.96 -26.79 0.57
CA GLY A 14 5.43 -27.53 -0.59
C GLY A 14 3.91 -27.39 -0.78
N ARG A 15 3.26 -26.43 -0.13
CA ARG A 15 1.81 -26.20 -0.23
C ARG A 15 1.43 -25.52 -1.54
N LEU A 16 2.38 -24.81 -2.15
CA LEU A 16 2.25 -24.16 -3.44
C LEU A 16 3.54 -24.29 -4.24
N THR A 17 3.41 -24.32 -5.56
CA THR A 17 4.53 -24.12 -6.48
C THR A 17 4.73 -22.63 -6.78
N ARG A 18 5.93 -22.24 -7.26
CA ARG A 18 6.17 -20.86 -7.74
C ARG A 18 5.22 -20.47 -8.87
N TYR A 19 4.85 -21.44 -9.71
CA TYR A 19 3.87 -21.25 -10.78
C TYR A 19 2.48 -20.92 -10.24
N GLU A 20 2.02 -21.65 -9.24
CA GLU A 20 0.71 -21.39 -8.63
C GLU A 20 0.69 -20.06 -7.89
N LEU A 21 1.77 -19.74 -7.17
CA LEU A 21 1.91 -18.46 -6.45
C LEU A 21 1.75 -17.27 -7.40
N ARG A 22 2.43 -17.27 -8.57
CA ARG A 22 2.32 -16.17 -9.55
C ARG A 22 0.98 -16.13 -10.30
N SER A 23 0.36 -17.29 -10.53
CA SER A 23 -0.81 -17.37 -11.42
C SER A 23 -2.12 -17.12 -10.68
N ARG A 24 -2.23 -17.62 -9.44
CA ARG A 24 -3.48 -17.70 -8.67
C ARG A 24 -3.56 -16.70 -7.52
N PHE A 25 -2.44 -16.06 -7.18
CA PHE A 25 -2.37 -15.15 -6.04
C PHE A 25 -1.82 -13.79 -6.48
N VAL A 26 -2.12 -12.76 -5.69
CA VAL A 26 -1.57 -11.42 -5.85
C VAL A 26 -0.81 -11.05 -4.59
N ALA A 27 0.36 -10.45 -4.76
CA ALA A 27 1.14 -9.95 -3.65
C ALA A 27 0.44 -8.71 -3.08
N VAL A 28 0.08 -8.77 -1.80
CA VAL A 28 -0.57 -7.68 -1.06
C VAL A 28 0.43 -6.83 -0.26
N HIS A 29 1.62 -7.41 -0.03
CA HIS A 29 2.80 -6.82 0.56
C HIS A 29 4.01 -7.71 0.19
N GLN A 30 5.24 -7.27 0.46
CA GLN A 30 6.46 -8.07 0.26
C GLN A 30 6.31 -9.46 0.88
N ASP A 31 6.37 -10.49 0.03
CA ASP A 31 6.21 -11.92 0.37
C ASP A 31 4.86 -12.32 0.99
N VAL A 32 3.82 -11.49 0.89
CA VAL A 32 2.48 -11.77 1.39
C VAL A 32 1.50 -11.85 0.24
N TYR A 33 0.73 -12.92 0.20
CA TYR A 33 -0.14 -13.24 -0.92
C TYR A 33 -1.57 -13.46 -0.45
N VAL A 34 -2.53 -13.06 -1.29
CA VAL A 34 -3.94 -13.46 -1.18
C VAL A 34 -4.38 -14.08 -2.49
N ALA A 35 -5.38 -14.95 -2.46
CA ALA A 35 -5.93 -15.51 -3.70
C ALA A 35 -6.50 -14.36 -4.56
N LYS A 36 -6.25 -14.41 -5.87
CA LYS A 36 -6.82 -13.42 -6.81
C LYS A 36 -8.33 -13.32 -6.61
N GLY A 37 -8.84 -12.10 -6.62
CA GLY A 37 -10.26 -11.82 -6.36
C GLY A 37 -10.66 -11.90 -4.88
N THR A 38 -9.72 -12.14 -3.96
CA THR A 38 -10.04 -12.08 -2.53
C THR A 38 -10.16 -10.63 -2.05
N LEU A 39 -11.31 -10.30 -1.48
CA LEU A 39 -11.53 -9.02 -0.84
C LEU A 39 -11.00 -9.06 0.61
N PRO A 40 -10.05 -8.20 1.03
CA PRO A 40 -9.76 -7.98 2.45
C PRO A 40 -11.05 -7.54 3.13
N ASN A 41 -11.57 -8.35 4.06
CA ASN A 41 -12.82 -8.02 4.74
C ASN A 41 -12.63 -6.90 5.78
N ALA A 42 -13.74 -6.33 6.26
CA ALA A 42 -13.73 -5.20 7.18
C ALA A 42 -12.91 -5.47 8.47
N VAL A 43 -12.91 -6.72 8.96
CA VAL A 43 -12.15 -7.12 10.15
C VAL A 43 -10.65 -7.09 9.89
N LEU A 44 -10.20 -7.58 8.74
CA LEU A 44 -8.78 -7.56 8.38
C LEU A 44 -8.26 -6.12 8.21
N ARG A 45 -9.07 -5.25 7.58
CA ARG A 45 -8.74 -3.81 7.45
C ARG A 45 -8.65 -3.13 8.80
N ALA A 46 -9.65 -3.31 9.67
CA ALA A 46 -9.65 -2.73 11.00
C ALA A 46 -8.42 -3.16 11.82
N LYS A 47 -8.01 -4.43 11.71
CA LYS A 47 -6.81 -4.93 12.37
C LYS A 47 -5.52 -4.34 11.78
N ALA A 48 -5.38 -4.31 10.45
CA ALA A 48 -4.22 -3.70 9.81
C ALA A 48 -4.10 -2.21 10.19
N THR A 49 -5.19 -1.45 10.11
CA THR A 49 -5.23 -0.05 10.53
C THR A 49 -4.86 0.14 12.01
N ALA A 50 -5.35 -0.72 12.90
CA ALA A 50 -5.01 -0.65 14.32
C ALA A 50 -3.52 -0.93 14.58
N ILE A 51 -2.93 -1.89 13.87
CA ILE A 51 -1.51 -2.20 14.01
C ILE A 51 -0.64 -1.11 13.34
N ASP A 52 -1.02 -0.56 12.18
CA ASP A 52 -0.36 0.60 11.56
C ASP A 52 -0.36 1.81 12.53
N ALA A 53 -1.49 2.08 13.18
CA ALA A 53 -1.60 3.14 14.17
C ALA A 53 -0.69 2.89 15.39
N LEU A 54 -0.63 1.65 15.88
CA LEU A 54 0.25 1.27 16.98
C LEU A 54 1.73 1.38 16.58
N ALA A 55 2.09 0.90 15.39
CA ALA A 55 3.45 0.95 14.86
C ALA A 55 3.94 2.39 14.74
N ARG A 56 3.11 3.30 14.21
CA ARG A 56 3.40 4.74 14.16
C ARG A 56 3.58 5.35 15.55
N ALA A 57 2.64 5.09 16.46
CA ALA A 57 2.71 5.62 17.82
C ALA A 57 3.97 5.14 18.57
N ALA A 58 4.38 3.90 18.32
CA ALA A 58 5.55 3.29 18.94
C ALA A 58 6.86 3.52 18.14
N ARG A 59 6.82 4.22 17.00
CA ARG A 59 7.95 4.40 16.07
C ARG A 59 8.64 3.10 15.67
N LEU A 60 7.88 2.01 15.59
CA LEU A 60 8.39 0.69 15.25
C LEU A 60 8.58 0.58 13.74
N LYS A 61 9.73 0.02 13.33
CA LYS A 61 9.94 -0.35 11.92
C LYS A 61 9.29 -1.70 11.66
N ALA A 62 8.96 -1.99 10.40
CA ALA A 62 8.39 -3.28 9.99
C ALA A 62 9.24 -4.47 10.47
N ALA A 63 10.57 -4.29 10.50
CA ALA A 63 11.53 -5.28 11.01
C ALA A 63 11.35 -5.57 12.52
N ASP A 64 11.02 -4.57 13.34
CA ASP A 64 10.81 -4.74 14.78
C ASP A 64 9.52 -5.53 15.06
N ILE A 65 8.49 -5.30 14.22
CA ILE A 65 7.19 -5.99 14.30
C ILE A 65 7.34 -7.45 13.86
N ALA A 66 8.08 -7.70 12.77
CA ALA A 66 8.39 -9.04 12.30
C ALA A 66 9.18 -9.84 13.36
N LEU A 67 10.21 -9.23 13.96
CA LEU A 67 11.01 -9.84 15.02
C LEU A 67 10.17 -10.17 16.28
N ALA A 68 9.23 -9.30 16.63
CA ALA A 68 8.29 -9.56 17.73
C ALA A 68 7.34 -10.73 17.43
N ALA A 69 6.95 -10.91 16.17
CA ALA A 69 6.09 -12.01 15.72
C ALA A 69 6.81 -13.36 15.76
N GLU A 70 8.10 -13.39 15.38
CA GLU A 70 8.95 -14.59 15.44
C GLU A 70 9.14 -15.11 16.86
N ARG A 71 9.23 -14.21 17.86
CA ARG A 71 9.44 -14.57 19.27
C ARG A 71 8.26 -15.33 19.91
N HIS A 72 7.12 -15.42 19.24
CA HIS A 72 5.91 -16.01 19.81
C HIS A 72 5.44 -17.29 19.10
N VAL A 73 6.17 -17.80 18.10
CA VAL A 73 5.81 -18.98 17.29
C VAL A 73 5.22 -20.11 18.16
N GLY A 74 3.99 -20.54 17.84
CA GLY A 74 3.29 -21.66 18.51
C GLY A 74 2.04 -21.28 19.31
N ARG A 75 1.77 -20.00 19.60
CA ARG A 75 0.51 -19.59 20.26
C ARG A 75 -0.69 -19.62 19.30
N LYS A 76 -1.83 -20.08 19.82
CA LYS A 76 -3.13 -20.07 19.13
C LYS A 76 -3.43 -18.65 18.62
N GLY A 77 -3.60 -18.50 17.30
CA GLY A 77 -3.91 -17.21 16.67
C GLY A 77 -2.73 -16.51 15.97
N ILE A 78 -1.50 -17.01 16.09
CA ILE A 78 -0.32 -16.36 15.49
C ILE A 78 -0.32 -16.36 13.97
N ARG A 79 -0.80 -17.41 13.30
CA ARG A 79 -0.88 -17.41 11.84
C ARG A 79 -1.77 -16.28 11.31
N ARG A 80 -2.90 -16.01 11.98
CA ARG A 80 -3.78 -14.87 11.68
C ARG A 80 -3.14 -13.54 12.05
N ALA A 81 -2.36 -13.49 13.12
CA ALA A 81 -1.59 -12.32 13.48
C ALA A 81 -0.49 -12.03 12.44
N GLN A 82 0.24 -13.04 11.96
CA GLN A 82 1.25 -12.92 10.90
C GLN A 82 0.65 -12.42 9.59
N ALA A 83 -0.49 -12.97 9.16
CA ALA A 83 -1.21 -12.47 7.99
C ALA A 83 -1.63 -10.99 8.11
N THR A 84 -1.92 -10.53 9.33
CA THR A 84 -2.25 -9.13 9.61
C THR A 84 -1.00 -8.26 9.72
N ILE A 85 0.03 -8.73 10.43
CA ILE A 85 1.34 -8.08 10.61
C ILE A 85 2.01 -7.87 9.27
N ALA A 86 1.89 -8.83 8.36
CA ALA A 86 2.50 -8.72 7.05
C ALA A 86 1.72 -7.77 6.11
N LEU A 87 0.50 -7.36 6.49
CA LEU A 87 -0.20 -6.24 5.86
C LEU A 87 0.14 -4.89 6.48
N VAL A 88 0.87 -4.85 7.60
CA VAL A 88 1.26 -3.61 8.27
C VAL A 88 2.29 -2.90 7.43
N ASP A 89 2.08 -1.61 7.22
CA ASP A 89 3.01 -0.76 6.54
C ASP A 89 3.28 0.47 7.41
N PRO A 90 4.45 0.56 8.09
CA PRO A 90 4.79 1.71 8.91
C PRO A 90 4.96 2.99 8.08
N GLY A 91 5.09 2.88 6.76
CA GLY A 91 5.09 4.00 5.83
C GLY A 91 3.74 4.68 5.70
N SER A 92 2.62 4.01 6.01
CA SER A 92 1.29 4.64 5.94
C SER A 92 1.10 5.64 7.09
N GLU A 93 1.11 6.94 6.81
CA GLU A 93 1.02 8.03 7.79
C GLU A 93 -0.38 8.15 8.41
N SER A 94 -1.41 7.75 7.65
CA SER A 94 -2.80 7.84 8.08
C SER A 94 -3.61 6.55 7.86
N PRO A 95 -4.69 6.33 8.65
CA PRO A 95 -5.65 5.26 8.40
C PRO A 95 -6.27 5.27 6.99
N ARG A 96 -6.30 6.44 6.34
CA ARG A 96 -6.88 6.61 5.02
C ARG A 96 -5.93 6.14 3.92
N GLU A 97 -4.64 6.39 4.07
CA GLU A 97 -3.61 5.77 3.23
C GLU A 97 -3.62 4.24 3.39
N THR A 98 -3.74 3.70 4.61
CA THR A 98 -3.85 2.26 4.83
C THR A 98 -5.05 1.70 4.06
N TRP A 99 -6.21 2.38 4.17
CA TRP A 99 -7.41 1.97 3.43
C TRP A 99 -7.20 2.01 1.91
N LEU A 100 -6.55 3.06 1.40
CA LEU A 100 -6.31 3.25 -0.03
C LEU A 100 -5.36 2.20 -0.60
N ARG A 101 -4.28 1.87 0.13
CA ARG A 101 -3.37 0.76 -0.21
C ARG A 101 -4.11 -0.56 -0.28
N LEU A 102 -4.91 -0.87 0.75
CA LEU A 102 -5.69 -2.11 0.79
C LEU A 102 -6.77 -2.15 -0.29
N LEU A 103 -7.33 -1.00 -0.69
CA LEU A 103 -8.30 -0.88 -1.78
C LEU A 103 -7.70 -1.26 -3.13
N VAL A 104 -6.53 -0.73 -3.49
CA VAL A 104 -5.93 -1.00 -4.81
C VAL A 104 -5.43 -2.44 -4.92
N VAL A 105 -4.81 -2.94 -3.85
CA VAL A 105 -4.38 -4.34 -3.78
C VAL A 105 -5.56 -5.30 -3.88
N ARG A 106 -6.68 -4.96 -3.23
CA ARG A 106 -7.93 -5.72 -3.32
C ARG A 106 -8.46 -5.83 -4.74
N ASP A 107 -8.33 -4.78 -5.54
CA ASP A 107 -8.77 -4.77 -6.95
C ASP A 107 -7.80 -5.51 -7.89
N GLY A 108 -6.72 -6.09 -7.34
CA GLY A 108 -5.77 -6.93 -8.07
C GLY A 108 -4.56 -6.19 -8.63
N TYR A 109 -4.38 -4.91 -8.31
CA TYR A 109 -3.14 -4.20 -8.65
C TYR A 109 -1.96 -4.72 -7.81
N PRO A 110 -0.73 -4.72 -8.35
CA PRO A 110 0.47 -4.95 -7.57
C PRO A 110 0.53 -4.01 -6.36
N ALA A 111 1.11 -4.47 -5.25
CA ALA A 111 1.32 -3.62 -4.08
C ALA A 111 2.11 -2.35 -4.45
N PRO A 112 1.60 -1.14 -4.15
CA PRO A 112 2.35 0.09 -4.36
C PRO A 112 3.50 0.21 -3.36
N GLN A 113 4.53 0.96 -3.74
CA GLN A 113 5.56 1.43 -2.81
C GLN A 113 5.02 2.64 -2.05
N THR A 114 5.11 2.65 -0.71
CA THR A 114 4.64 3.77 0.11
C THR A 114 5.73 4.79 0.38
N ARG A 115 5.35 6.07 0.56
CA ARG A 115 6.26 7.22 0.71
C ARG A 115 7.39 7.22 -0.33
N TYR A 116 7.03 6.99 -1.58
CA TYR A 116 8.03 6.87 -2.61
C TYR A 116 8.60 8.26 -2.95
N PRO A 117 9.92 8.49 -2.80
CA PRO A 117 10.51 9.79 -3.09
C PRO A 117 10.60 10.00 -4.60
N ILE A 118 10.09 11.13 -5.07
CA ILE A 118 10.11 11.54 -6.48
C ILE A 118 11.08 12.71 -6.62
N PHE A 119 12.05 12.54 -7.52
CA PHE A 119 13.09 13.53 -7.79
C PHE A 119 12.92 14.11 -9.19
N ASN A 120 13.35 15.36 -9.37
CA ASN A 120 13.45 15.99 -10.69
C ASN A 120 14.72 15.56 -11.43
N GLU A 121 14.90 16.06 -12.65
CA GLU A 121 16.05 15.73 -13.51
C GLU A 121 17.41 16.14 -12.92
N TYR A 122 17.43 17.09 -11.99
CA TYR A 122 18.64 17.55 -11.28
C TYR A 122 18.91 16.76 -9.99
N GLY A 123 18.08 15.76 -9.67
CA GLY A 123 18.16 14.98 -8.44
C GLY A 123 17.62 15.70 -7.21
N ALA A 124 16.93 16.83 -7.35
CA ALA A 124 16.26 17.50 -6.24
C ALA A 124 14.94 16.80 -5.93
N LEU A 125 14.63 16.64 -4.63
CA LEU A 125 13.39 16.01 -4.17
C LEU A 125 12.21 16.94 -4.45
N ILE A 126 11.27 16.48 -5.29
CA ILE A 126 9.99 17.15 -5.55
C ILE A 126 9.04 16.89 -4.40
N GLY A 127 8.96 15.64 -3.96
CA GLY A 127 8.18 15.22 -2.80
C GLY A 127 8.10 13.71 -2.66
N GLU A 128 7.46 13.25 -1.60
CA GLU A 128 7.15 11.84 -1.37
C GLU A 128 5.69 11.60 -1.74
N ALA A 129 5.44 10.64 -2.62
CA ALA A 129 4.08 10.21 -2.92
C ALA A 129 3.63 9.20 -1.86
N ASP A 130 2.40 9.32 -1.36
CA ASP A 130 1.85 8.37 -0.37
C ASP A 130 1.99 6.93 -0.86
N MET A 131 1.70 6.70 -2.14
CA MET A 131 1.82 5.42 -2.84
C MET A 131 2.26 5.62 -4.30
N ALA A 132 3.10 4.74 -4.81
CA ALA A 132 3.58 4.80 -6.19
C ALA A 132 3.84 3.43 -6.83
N TRP A 133 3.74 3.41 -8.17
CA TRP A 133 4.32 2.40 -9.05
C TRP A 133 5.36 3.08 -9.95
N PRO A 134 6.63 3.16 -9.51
CA PRO A 134 7.67 3.96 -10.17
C PRO A 134 7.94 3.57 -11.62
N GLU A 135 7.89 2.29 -11.92
CA GLU A 135 8.12 1.71 -13.24
C GLU A 135 7.07 2.17 -14.25
N LEU A 136 5.85 2.47 -13.77
CA LEU A 136 4.75 2.99 -14.58
C LEU A 136 4.62 4.52 -14.46
N LYS A 137 5.40 5.17 -13.59
CA LYS A 137 5.24 6.56 -13.18
C LYS A 137 3.79 6.91 -12.80
N ILE A 138 3.18 6.08 -11.95
CA ILE A 138 1.85 6.33 -11.38
C ILE A 138 2.00 6.61 -9.89
N ALA A 139 1.49 7.76 -9.44
CA ALA A 139 1.45 8.15 -8.02
C ALA A 139 -0.01 8.25 -7.56
N LEU A 140 -0.25 7.92 -6.30
CA LEU A 140 -1.56 7.92 -5.66
C LEU A 140 -1.45 8.62 -4.32
N GLU A 141 -2.16 9.73 -4.17
CA GLU A 141 -2.06 10.65 -3.03
C GLU A 141 -3.42 10.73 -2.32
N TYR A 142 -3.45 10.56 -1.00
CA TYR A 142 -4.65 10.76 -0.22
C TYR A 142 -4.67 12.16 0.43
N GLU A 143 -5.65 12.96 0.05
CA GLU A 143 -5.82 14.30 0.57
C GLU A 143 -6.71 14.32 1.81
N GLY A 144 -6.12 14.71 2.93
CA GLY A 144 -6.83 15.06 4.15
C GLY A 144 -7.77 16.26 3.98
N ARG A 145 -8.62 16.51 4.98
CA ARG A 145 -9.45 17.73 5.01
C ARG A 145 -8.56 18.96 5.20
N HIS A 146 -8.43 19.73 4.11
CA HIS A 146 -7.91 21.09 3.93
C HIS A 146 -6.86 21.63 4.90
N HIS A 147 -5.68 21.92 4.33
CA HIS A 147 -4.82 23.01 4.78
C HIS A 147 -5.53 24.34 4.49
N THR A 148 -5.76 25.15 5.52
CA THR A 148 -6.28 26.53 5.39
C THR A 148 -5.18 27.55 5.08
N ASP A 149 -3.94 27.08 4.86
CA ASP A 149 -2.76 27.89 4.59
C ASP A 149 -2.56 28.05 3.06
N PRO A 150 -2.71 29.28 2.52
CA PRO A 150 -2.49 29.56 1.11
C PRO A 150 -1.09 29.23 0.60
N ASP A 151 -0.07 29.31 1.45
CA ASP A 151 1.31 29.03 1.06
C ASP A 151 1.56 27.53 0.90
N GLN A 152 0.96 26.72 1.78
CA GLN A 152 0.98 25.27 1.63
C GLN A 152 0.25 24.85 0.35
N PHE A 153 -0.92 25.44 0.08
CA PHE A 153 -1.67 25.15 -1.15
C PHE A 153 -0.86 25.46 -2.43
N ARG A 154 -0.15 26.59 -2.45
CA ARG A 154 0.71 26.96 -3.59
C ARG A 154 1.84 25.95 -3.78
N LYS A 155 2.48 25.51 -2.69
CA LYS A 155 3.53 24.48 -2.73
C LYS A 155 2.99 23.14 -3.23
N ASP A 156 1.80 22.74 -2.78
CA ASP A 156 1.18 21.50 -3.22
C ASP A 156 0.86 21.52 -4.71
N ILE A 157 0.38 22.65 -5.25
CA ILE A 157 0.19 22.81 -6.71
C ILE A 157 1.52 22.65 -7.44
N ALA A 158 2.54 23.43 -7.06
CA ALA A 158 3.84 23.40 -7.73
C ALA A 158 4.47 21.99 -7.71
N ARG A 159 4.34 21.27 -6.59
CA ARG A 159 4.80 19.89 -6.44
C ARG A 159 4.12 18.95 -7.44
N ILE A 160 2.79 19.04 -7.56
CA ILE A 160 2.01 18.16 -8.45
C ILE A 160 2.29 18.48 -9.92
N ASP A 161 2.42 19.77 -10.26
CA ASP A 161 2.78 20.20 -11.60
C ASP A 161 4.17 19.67 -11.98
N GLU A 162 5.18 19.81 -11.11
CA GLU A 162 6.52 19.30 -11.37
C GLU A 162 6.56 17.76 -11.48
N MET A 163 5.80 17.03 -10.65
CA MET A 163 5.64 15.58 -10.82
C MET A 163 5.05 15.24 -12.20
N THR A 164 4.06 16.02 -12.64
CA THR A 164 3.41 15.83 -13.94
C THR A 164 4.38 16.09 -15.09
N ASP A 165 5.20 17.15 -14.99
CA ASP A 165 6.25 17.47 -15.97
C ASP A 165 7.32 16.37 -16.05
N MET A 166 7.63 15.73 -14.91
CA MET A 166 8.48 14.53 -14.86
C MET A 166 7.79 13.26 -15.43
N GLY A 167 6.58 13.40 -15.96
CA GLY A 167 5.82 12.37 -16.63
C GLY A 167 5.07 11.45 -15.67
N TRP A 168 4.83 11.85 -14.42
CA TRP A 168 3.99 11.09 -13.51
C TRP A 168 2.50 11.31 -13.79
N ILE A 169 1.72 10.24 -13.68
CA ILE A 169 0.26 10.34 -13.55
C ILE A 169 -0.05 10.36 -12.07
N VAL A 170 -0.41 11.54 -11.53
CA VAL A 170 -0.74 11.70 -10.12
C VAL A 170 -2.24 11.62 -9.89
N ILE A 171 -2.69 10.63 -9.14
CA ILE A 171 -4.09 10.39 -8.80
C ILE A 171 -4.33 10.89 -7.37
N ARG A 172 -5.04 12.01 -7.22
CA ARG A 172 -5.39 12.59 -5.91
C ARG A 172 -6.74 12.08 -5.41
N VAL A 173 -6.81 11.55 -4.20
CA VAL A 173 -7.99 10.90 -3.61
C VAL A 173 -8.40 11.63 -2.35
N THR A 174 -9.64 12.07 -2.27
CA THR A 174 -10.18 12.77 -1.11
C THR A 174 -11.12 11.87 -0.31
N SER A 175 -11.53 12.32 0.87
CA SER A 175 -12.60 11.65 1.64
C SER A 175 -13.96 11.63 0.94
N ARG A 176 -14.16 12.43 -0.12
CA ARG A 176 -15.39 12.50 -0.91
C ARG A 176 -15.39 11.52 -2.09
N ASP A 177 -14.24 10.94 -2.43
CA ASP A 177 -14.14 9.94 -3.48
C ASP A 177 -14.67 8.58 -3.01
N GLY A 178 -15.56 7.99 -3.80
CA GLY A 178 -15.97 6.59 -3.64
C GLY A 178 -14.96 5.63 -4.25
N GLU A 179 -14.95 4.37 -3.77
CA GLU A 179 -14.04 3.31 -4.25
C GLU A 179 -14.04 3.15 -5.78
N ALA A 180 -15.22 3.15 -6.41
CA ALA A 180 -15.35 3.00 -7.86
C ALA A 180 -14.71 4.16 -8.65
N SER A 181 -14.77 5.39 -8.14
CA SER A 181 -14.13 6.56 -8.76
C SER A 181 -12.61 6.42 -8.73
N VAL A 182 -12.06 6.08 -7.56
CA VAL A 182 -10.62 5.88 -7.36
C VAL A 182 -10.11 4.78 -8.29
N LEU A 183 -10.75 3.60 -8.28
CA LEU A 183 -10.36 2.46 -9.11
C LEU A 183 -10.55 2.74 -10.61
N GLY A 184 -11.56 3.53 -10.99
CA GLY A 184 -11.75 3.96 -12.37
C GLY A 184 -10.61 4.84 -12.89
N ARG A 185 -10.15 5.80 -12.08
CA ARG A 185 -9.00 6.66 -12.40
C ARG A 185 -7.70 5.85 -12.45
N LEU A 186 -7.50 4.94 -11.50
CA LEU A 186 -6.36 4.05 -11.49
C LEU A 186 -6.32 3.14 -12.74
N ARG A 187 -7.45 2.54 -13.10
CA ARG A 187 -7.55 1.70 -14.32
C ARG A 187 -7.18 2.47 -15.58
N LYS A 188 -7.65 3.72 -15.69
CA LYS A 188 -7.32 4.60 -16.83
C LYS A 188 -5.81 4.91 -16.86
N ALA A 189 -5.22 5.26 -15.71
CA ALA A 189 -3.78 5.51 -15.61
C ALA A 189 -2.96 4.26 -15.97
N TRP A 190 -3.39 3.10 -15.49
CA TRP A 190 -2.74 1.82 -15.76
C TRP A 190 -2.74 1.47 -17.24
N ALA A 191 -3.89 1.61 -17.92
CA ALA A 191 -4.01 1.33 -19.35
C ALA A 191 -3.18 2.27 -20.25
N LEU A 192 -2.74 3.42 -19.73
CA LEU A 192 -1.85 4.34 -20.45
C LEU A 192 -0.37 3.96 -20.31
N ARG A 193 -0.02 3.04 -19.41
CA ARG A 193 1.38 2.78 -18.99
C ARG A 193 1.80 1.31 -19.07
N ALA A 194 0.87 0.37 -18.90
CA ALA A 194 1.11 -1.08 -18.90
C ALA A 194 0.76 -1.71 -20.25
#